data_AF-A0A939WJG8-F1
#
_entry.id   AF-A0A939WJG8-F1
#
_cell.length_a   1.000
_cell.length_b   1.000
_cell.length_c   1.000
_cell.angle_alpha   90.00
_cell.angle_beta   90.00
_cell.angle_gamma   90.00
#
_symmetry.space_group_name_H-M   'P 1'
#
loop_
_entity.id
_entity.type
_entity.pdbx_description
1 polymer ?
#
loop_
_entity_poly.entity_id
_entity_poly.type
_entity_poly.pdbx_seq_one_letter_code
_entity_poly.pdbx_strand_id
1 'polypeptide(L)'
;MRKIVLVYLLMIALPAVLVALGGLHLVRREVLRLHQDEQAHAAQAGTRLVARAQKELLETARRLAAEPSPSDDRLVRNTFEWTGQDGLVRPRRETATRAELDFLNRFSGFLTMRQPWLARNAPDEGWKATDHGPHGELLYWRRRGAGRVVGFELRMQEVANRLPPEKPYVADTCPVWLIGGCLVALLVLSLVGGGAGLLLFARNARQESRHKTELVTQAAHKLRTPLANIQLYTEIVKERRYETESERDEALDAVAGESRRLVEIVLDKALFGVLDQPGKESDHA
;
A
#
# COMPACT_ATOMS: atom_id res chain seq x y z
N MET A 1 13.50 10.69 -35.24
CA MET A 1 14.14 10.08 -34.04
C MET A 1 13.51 10.49 -32.72
N ARG A 2 13.41 11.78 -32.37
CA ARG A 2 12.93 12.25 -31.04
C ARG A 2 11.50 11.80 -30.64
N LYS A 3 10.56 11.73 -31.60
CA LYS A 3 9.18 11.24 -31.38
C LYS A 3 9.11 9.73 -31.03
N ILE A 4 9.98 8.90 -31.63
CA ILE A 4 9.99 7.44 -31.41
C ILE A 4 10.56 7.11 -30.03
N VAL A 5 11.63 7.80 -29.62
CA VAL A 5 12.19 7.65 -28.26
C VAL A 5 11.16 8.05 -27.20
N LEU A 6 10.37 9.10 -27.45
CA LEU A 6 9.30 9.52 -26.55
C LEU A 6 8.21 8.44 -26.38
N VAL A 7 7.82 7.77 -27.47
CA VAL A 7 6.82 6.67 -27.43
C VAL A 7 7.32 5.50 -26.61
N TYR A 8 8.58 5.08 -26.79
CA TYR A 8 9.16 4.00 -25.98
C TYR A 8 9.29 4.36 -24.50
N LEU A 9 9.65 5.61 -24.20
CA LEU A 9 9.78 6.09 -22.83
C LEU A 9 8.39 6.16 -22.15
N LEU A 10 7.35 6.57 -22.88
CA LEU A 10 5.97 6.54 -22.42
C LEU A 10 5.47 5.11 -22.17
N MET A 11 5.82 4.16 -23.05
CA MET A 11 5.39 2.77 -22.94
C MET A 11 5.96 2.05 -21.71
N ILE A 12 7.13 2.48 -21.21
CA ILE A 12 7.77 1.96 -20.00
C ILE A 12 7.30 2.74 -18.76
N ALA A 13 7.18 4.07 -18.86
CA ALA A 13 6.82 4.91 -17.73
C ALA A 13 5.37 4.72 -17.27
N LEU A 14 4.42 4.56 -18.20
CA LEU A 14 3.00 4.42 -17.90
C LEU A 14 2.67 3.21 -16.99
N PRO A 15 3.11 1.97 -17.29
CA PRO A 15 2.87 0.83 -16.41
C PRO A 15 3.63 0.93 -15.09
N ALA A 16 4.84 1.51 -15.06
CA ALA A 16 5.55 1.74 -13.80
C ALA A 16 4.79 2.70 -12.87
N VAL A 17 4.18 3.75 -13.42
CA VAL A 17 3.33 4.68 -12.67
C VAL A 17 2.05 4.00 -12.19
N LEU A 18 1.39 3.19 -13.02
CA LEU A 18 0.20 2.43 -12.63
C LEU A 18 0.49 1.45 -11.48
N VAL A 19 1.63 0.77 -11.55
CA VAL A 19 2.15 -0.11 -10.49
C VAL A 19 2.38 0.69 -9.20
N ALA A 20 3.11 1.82 -9.28
CA ALA A 20 3.37 2.66 -8.12
C ALA A 20 2.08 3.19 -7.47
N LEU A 21 1.13 3.67 -8.28
CA LEU A 21 -0.18 4.16 -7.81
C LEU A 21 -1.02 3.02 -7.22
N GLY A 22 -1.05 1.85 -7.86
CA GLY A 22 -1.77 0.68 -7.38
C GLY A 22 -1.21 0.16 -6.04
N GLY A 23 0.11 0.13 -5.89
CA GLY A 23 0.77 -0.24 -4.64
C GLY A 23 0.47 0.74 -3.51
N LEU A 24 0.53 2.05 -3.80
CA LEU A 24 0.18 3.08 -2.82
C LEU A 24 -1.31 3.00 -2.42
N HIS A 25 -2.19 2.74 -3.39
CA HIS A 25 -3.62 2.59 -3.13
C HIS A 25 -3.92 1.35 -2.28
N LEU A 26 -3.23 0.23 -2.53
CA LEU A 26 -3.32 -0.99 -1.74
C LEU A 26 -2.87 -0.77 -0.30
N VAL A 27 -1.71 -0.17 -0.08
CA VAL A 27 -1.20 0.14 1.26
C VAL A 27 -2.15 1.08 1.99
N ARG A 28 -2.61 2.15 1.33
CA ARG A 28 -3.55 3.09 1.94
C ARG A 28 -4.87 2.40 2.31
N ARG A 29 -5.37 1.50 1.46
CA ARG A 29 -6.59 0.74 1.71
C ARG A 29 -6.43 -0.22 2.89
N GLU A 30 -5.29 -0.90 2.99
CA GLU A 30 -5.01 -1.84 4.08
C GLU A 30 -4.83 -1.10 5.41
N VAL A 31 -4.13 0.04 5.41
CA VAL A 31 -3.98 0.88 6.62
C VAL A 31 -5.33 1.42 7.10
N LEU A 32 -6.18 1.92 6.19
CA LEU A 32 -7.52 2.40 6.53
C LEU A 32 -8.40 1.28 7.08
N ARG A 33 -8.34 0.08 6.47
CA ARG A 33 -9.09 -1.08 6.92
C ARG A 33 -8.65 -1.52 8.31
N LEU A 34 -7.35 -1.66 8.55
CA LEU A 34 -6.83 -2.06 9.85
C LEU A 34 -7.27 -1.09 10.95
N HIS A 35 -7.24 0.22 10.68
CA HIS A 35 -7.66 1.20 11.67
C HIS A 35 -9.17 1.17 11.94
N GLN A 36 -9.99 0.97 10.91
CA GLN A 36 -11.44 0.82 11.08
C GLN A 36 -11.82 -0.47 11.81
N ASP A 37 -11.19 -1.59 11.44
CA ASP A 37 -11.42 -2.88 12.08
C ASP A 37 -10.95 -2.83 13.54
N GLU A 38 -9.76 -2.29 13.83
CA GLU A 38 -9.26 -2.11 15.20
C GLU A 38 -10.21 -1.27 16.07
N GLN A 39 -10.71 -0.14 15.56
CA GLN A 39 -11.66 0.70 16.29
C GLN A 39 -13.01 0.00 16.51
N ALA A 40 -13.54 -0.68 15.49
CA ALA A 40 -14.80 -1.41 15.59
C ALA A 40 -14.69 -2.58 16.58
N HIS A 41 -13.57 -3.31 16.54
CA HIS A 41 -13.28 -4.39 17.46
C HIS A 41 -13.06 -3.87 18.88
N ALA A 42 -12.30 -2.79 19.08
CA ALA A 42 -12.11 -2.19 20.40
C ALA A 42 -13.45 -1.69 21.00
N ALA A 43 -14.30 -1.05 20.19
CA ALA A 43 -15.62 -0.60 20.64
C ALA A 43 -16.54 -1.78 21.00
N GLN A 44 -16.57 -2.83 20.17
CA GLN A 44 -17.35 -4.04 20.45
C GLN A 44 -16.79 -4.85 21.62
N ALA A 45 -15.48 -4.89 21.79
CA ALA A 45 -14.85 -5.64 22.84
C ALA A 45 -14.99 -4.92 24.19
N GLY A 46 -14.82 -3.59 24.23
CA GLY A 46 -15.12 -2.79 25.42
C GLY A 46 -16.58 -2.93 25.87
N THR A 47 -17.54 -2.88 24.94
CA THR A 47 -18.96 -3.08 25.29
C THR A 47 -19.25 -4.50 25.78
N ARG A 48 -18.67 -5.54 25.15
CA ARG A 48 -18.80 -6.94 25.61
C ARG A 48 -18.13 -7.16 26.96
N LEU A 49 -16.96 -6.58 27.18
CA LEU A 49 -16.20 -6.66 28.43
C LEU A 49 -17.00 -6.04 29.57
N VAL A 50 -17.56 -4.83 29.37
CA VAL A 50 -18.41 -4.17 30.36
C VAL A 50 -19.68 -4.99 30.65
N ALA A 51 -20.37 -5.47 29.61
CA ALA A 51 -21.58 -6.28 29.79
C ALA A 51 -21.28 -7.59 30.54
N ARG A 52 -20.17 -8.25 30.21
CA ARG A 52 -19.71 -9.47 30.89
C ARG A 52 -19.30 -9.20 32.33
N ALA A 53 -18.51 -8.14 32.56
CA ALA A 53 -18.07 -7.71 33.88
C ALA A 53 -19.26 -7.42 34.78
N GLN A 54 -20.24 -6.66 34.28
CA GLN A 54 -21.46 -6.34 35.02
C GLN A 54 -22.24 -7.61 35.37
N LYS A 55 -22.36 -8.56 34.44
CA LYS A 55 -23.05 -9.83 34.69
C LYS A 55 -22.32 -10.69 35.74
N GLU A 56 -21.02 -10.90 35.57
CA GLU A 56 -20.21 -11.69 36.51
C GLU A 56 -20.18 -11.05 37.91
N LEU A 57 -20.09 -9.72 37.98
CA LEU A 57 -20.12 -8.98 39.23
C LEU A 57 -21.48 -9.08 39.92
N LEU A 58 -22.58 -8.98 39.17
CA LEU A 58 -23.93 -9.14 39.71
C LEU A 58 -24.16 -10.55 40.25
N GLU A 59 -23.73 -11.58 39.50
CA GLU A 59 -23.83 -12.96 39.95
C GLU A 59 -23.00 -13.21 41.21
N THR A 60 -21.77 -12.68 41.26
CA THR A 60 -20.90 -12.77 42.44
C THR A 60 -21.52 -12.05 43.64
N ALA A 61 -22.07 -10.85 43.43
CA ALA A 61 -22.69 -10.08 44.49
C ALA A 61 -23.94 -10.77 45.06
N ARG A 62 -24.77 -11.38 44.19
CA ARG A 62 -25.93 -12.17 44.62
C ARG A 62 -25.54 -13.40 45.44
N ARG A 63 -24.41 -14.05 45.11
CA ARG A 63 -23.85 -15.18 45.88
C ARG A 63 -23.40 -14.71 47.25
N LEU A 64 -22.57 -13.66 47.33
CA LEU A 64 -22.11 -13.08 48.58
C LEU A 64 -23.27 -12.63 49.48
N ALA A 65 -24.28 -11.97 48.90
CA ALA A 65 -25.47 -11.56 49.64
C ALA A 65 -26.33 -12.73 50.17
N ALA A 66 -26.13 -13.96 49.67
CA ALA A 66 -26.82 -15.14 50.17
C ALA A 66 -26.10 -15.74 51.40
N GLU A 67 -24.79 -15.54 51.51
CA GLU A 67 -23.98 -16.02 52.62
C GLU A 67 -24.37 -15.34 53.94
N PRO A 68 -24.21 -16.05 55.07
CA PRO A 68 -24.50 -15.49 56.39
C PRO A 68 -23.48 -14.43 56.84
N SER A 69 -22.23 -14.50 56.36
CA SER A 69 -21.14 -13.59 56.71
C SER A 69 -20.32 -13.18 55.47
N PRO A 70 -20.85 -12.27 54.62
CA PRO A 70 -20.14 -11.81 53.42
C PRO A 70 -18.86 -11.00 53.70
N SER A 71 -18.59 -10.63 54.96
CA SER A 71 -17.40 -9.86 55.35
C SER A 71 -16.07 -10.62 55.17
N ASP A 72 -16.14 -11.94 55.06
CA ASP A 72 -14.95 -12.80 55.03
C ASP A 72 -14.35 -12.90 53.61
N ASP A 73 -15.07 -12.49 52.56
CA ASP A 73 -14.55 -12.47 51.18
C ASP A 73 -13.61 -11.28 50.96
N ARG A 74 -12.48 -11.53 50.29
CA ARG A 74 -11.49 -10.50 49.91
C ARG A 74 -12.07 -9.39 49.03
N LEU A 75 -13.14 -9.65 48.28
CA LEU A 75 -13.84 -8.64 47.49
C LEU A 75 -14.56 -7.61 48.36
N VAL A 76 -15.04 -8.02 49.53
CA VAL A 76 -15.84 -7.19 50.41
C VAL A 76 -14.92 -6.35 51.29
N ARG A 77 -15.16 -5.05 51.31
CA ARG A 77 -14.44 -4.09 52.16
C ARG A 77 -15.19 -3.85 53.46
N ASN A 78 -16.48 -3.58 53.36
CA ASN A 78 -17.37 -3.31 54.47
C ASN A 78 -18.73 -3.93 54.18
N THR A 79 -19.45 -4.31 55.23
CA THR A 79 -20.82 -4.82 55.12
C THR A 79 -21.75 -3.91 55.90
N PHE A 80 -23.00 -3.82 55.45
CA PHE A 80 -24.04 -3.14 56.19
C PHE A 80 -25.31 -3.97 56.23
N GLU A 81 -26.02 -3.80 57.32
CA GLU A 81 -27.30 -4.42 57.54
C GLU A 81 -28.28 -3.38 58.05
N TRP A 82 -29.43 -3.32 57.41
CA TRP A 82 -30.49 -2.40 57.72
C TRP A 82 -31.81 -3.17 57.93
N THR A 83 -32.61 -2.75 58.91
CA THR A 83 -33.95 -3.30 59.18
C THR A 83 -34.96 -2.16 59.24
N GLY A 84 -36.19 -2.44 58.79
CA GLY A 84 -37.26 -1.44 58.84
C GLY A 84 -37.65 -0.97 60.25
N GLN A 85 -37.32 -1.75 61.29
CA GLN A 85 -37.65 -1.43 62.68
C GLN A 85 -36.52 -0.64 63.37
N ASP A 86 -35.25 -1.04 63.19
CA ASP A 86 -34.11 -0.48 63.93
C ASP A 86 -33.22 0.43 63.07
N GLY A 87 -33.51 0.57 61.78
CA GLY A 87 -32.67 1.29 60.85
C GLY A 87 -31.36 0.54 60.58
N LEU A 88 -30.23 1.23 60.65
CA LEU A 88 -28.92 0.61 60.39
C LEU A 88 -28.47 -0.22 61.61
N VAL A 89 -28.57 -1.54 61.51
CA VAL A 89 -28.22 -2.51 62.56
C VAL A 89 -26.71 -2.72 62.66
N ARG A 90 -26.03 -2.75 61.51
CA ARG A 90 -24.56 -2.90 61.40
C ARG A 90 -24.03 -2.09 60.21
N PRO A 91 -22.88 -1.42 60.33
CA PRO A 91 -22.11 -1.18 61.55
C PRO A 91 -22.78 -0.12 62.45
N ARG A 92 -22.76 -0.32 63.78
CA ARG A 92 -23.22 0.69 64.73
C ARG A 92 -22.12 1.71 64.95
N ARG A 93 -22.43 3.00 64.83
CA ARG A 93 -21.44 4.09 64.97
C ARG A 93 -20.64 4.02 66.28
N GLU A 94 -21.28 3.59 67.36
CA GLU A 94 -20.67 3.48 68.69
C GLU A 94 -19.58 2.40 68.78
N THR A 95 -19.67 1.35 67.96
CA THR A 95 -18.73 0.22 67.95
C THR A 95 -17.99 0.09 66.62
N ALA A 96 -18.13 1.06 65.72
CA ALA A 96 -17.58 1.02 64.38
C ALA A 96 -16.07 1.26 64.41
N THR A 97 -15.34 0.43 63.67
CA THR A 97 -13.93 0.66 63.35
C THR A 97 -13.75 1.92 62.52
N ARG A 98 -12.52 2.44 62.42
CA ARG A 98 -12.22 3.61 61.58
C ARG A 98 -12.67 3.41 60.13
N ALA A 99 -12.44 2.23 59.57
CA ALA A 99 -12.84 1.89 58.20
C ALA A 99 -14.37 1.89 58.01
N GLU A 100 -15.11 1.43 59.01
CA GLU A 100 -16.58 1.44 59.01
C GLU A 100 -17.14 2.85 59.21
N LEU A 101 -16.54 3.67 60.07
CA LEU A 101 -16.91 5.09 60.22
C LEU A 101 -16.70 5.86 58.91
N ASP A 102 -15.57 5.64 58.24
CA ASP A 102 -15.30 6.23 56.93
C ASP A 102 -16.35 5.78 55.88
N PHE A 103 -16.73 4.50 55.90
CA PHE A 103 -17.80 3.97 55.04
C PHE A 103 -19.15 4.67 55.32
N LEU A 104 -19.54 4.79 56.59
CA LEU A 104 -20.79 5.47 56.98
C LEU A 104 -20.81 6.94 56.58
N ASN A 105 -19.66 7.60 56.61
CA ASN A 105 -19.54 8.99 56.15
C ASN A 105 -19.66 9.08 54.63
N ARG A 106 -18.94 8.24 53.88
CA ARG A 106 -18.99 8.18 52.40
C ARG A 106 -20.41 7.92 51.87
N PHE A 107 -21.13 6.99 52.50
CA PHE A 107 -22.47 6.59 52.06
C PHE A 107 -23.61 7.17 52.92
N SER A 108 -23.33 8.19 53.75
CA SER A 108 -24.33 8.82 54.64
C SER A 108 -25.60 9.25 53.92
N GLY A 109 -25.48 9.91 52.76
CA GLY A 109 -26.62 10.33 51.96
C GLY A 109 -27.48 9.16 51.47
N PHE A 110 -26.87 8.00 51.18
CA PHE A 110 -27.55 6.80 50.71
C PHE A 110 -28.16 5.99 51.85
N LEU A 111 -27.43 5.83 52.96
CA LEU A 111 -27.83 5.05 54.14
C LEU A 111 -28.85 5.78 55.01
N THR A 112 -28.87 7.12 55.01
CA THR A 112 -29.70 7.91 55.94
C THR A 112 -30.78 8.75 55.24
N MET A 113 -30.47 9.46 54.14
CA MET A 113 -31.40 10.46 53.57
C MET A 113 -32.12 10.01 52.29
N ARG A 114 -31.49 9.20 51.45
CA ARG A 114 -32.00 8.77 50.13
C ARG A 114 -31.98 7.25 49.99
N GLN A 115 -32.60 6.55 50.95
CA GLN A 115 -32.65 5.08 50.95
C GLN A 115 -33.47 4.56 49.75
N PRO A 116 -32.82 3.92 48.75
CA PRO A 116 -33.52 3.48 47.55
C PRO A 116 -34.51 2.35 47.82
N TRP A 117 -34.25 1.52 48.84
CA TRP A 117 -35.11 0.41 49.24
C TRP A 117 -36.40 0.83 49.97
N LEU A 118 -36.56 2.10 50.32
CA LEU A 118 -37.81 2.63 50.89
C LEU A 118 -38.75 3.24 49.84
N ALA A 119 -38.30 3.37 48.58
CA ALA A 119 -39.16 3.88 47.52
C ALA A 119 -40.34 2.94 47.22
N ARG A 120 -41.50 3.49 46.83
CA ARG A 120 -42.74 2.74 46.57
C ARG A 120 -42.59 1.62 45.51
N ASN A 121 -41.67 1.82 44.56
CA ASN A 121 -41.29 0.86 43.51
C ASN A 121 -39.79 0.51 43.61
N ALA A 122 -39.26 0.44 44.83
CA ALA A 122 -37.86 0.11 45.04
C ALA A 122 -37.53 -1.27 44.47
N PRO A 123 -36.42 -1.41 43.72
CA PRO A 123 -35.96 -2.73 43.31
C PRO A 123 -35.57 -3.58 44.54
N ASP A 124 -35.54 -4.89 44.39
CA ASP A 124 -35.09 -5.79 45.47
C ASP A 124 -33.57 -5.81 45.63
N GLU A 125 -32.84 -5.30 44.65
CA GLU A 125 -31.38 -5.16 44.69
C GLU A 125 -30.94 -3.99 43.83
N GLY A 126 -29.73 -3.50 44.09
CA GLY A 126 -29.17 -2.44 43.29
C GLY A 126 -27.73 -2.10 43.62
N TRP A 127 -27.21 -1.18 42.83
CA TRP A 127 -25.85 -0.70 42.89
C TRP A 127 -25.82 0.79 43.17
N LYS A 128 -24.86 1.22 43.98
CA LYS A 128 -24.53 2.62 44.17
C LYS A 128 -23.03 2.81 44.07
N ALA A 129 -22.59 3.48 43.01
CA ALA A 129 -21.23 3.98 42.91
C ALA A 129 -21.09 5.30 43.66
N THR A 130 -19.91 5.55 44.22
CA THR A 130 -19.49 6.85 44.71
C THR A 130 -18.20 7.29 44.06
N ASP A 131 -18.14 8.55 43.65
CA ASP A 131 -16.94 9.19 43.12
C ASP A 131 -16.01 9.68 44.26
N HIS A 132 -16.41 9.48 45.53
CA HIS A 132 -15.64 9.92 46.68
C HIS A 132 -14.57 8.87 47.04
N GLY A 133 -13.34 9.09 46.55
CA GLY A 133 -12.15 8.31 46.89
C GLY A 133 -11.25 8.02 45.67
N PRO A 134 -10.03 7.51 45.88
CA PRO A 134 -9.05 7.31 44.81
C PRO A 134 -9.39 6.17 43.82
N HIS A 135 -10.33 5.29 44.13
CA HIS A 135 -10.60 4.07 43.34
C HIS A 135 -12.05 3.86 42.91
N GLY A 136 -12.97 4.79 43.23
CA GLY A 136 -14.41 4.62 42.95
C GLY A 136 -14.99 3.41 43.68
N GLU A 137 -15.68 3.63 44.80
CA GLU A 137 -16.21 2.50 45.59
C GLU A 137 -17.61 2.11 45.09
N LEU A 138 -17.87 0.80 45.05
CA LEU A 138 -19.14 0.25 44.58
C LEU A 138 -19.88 -0.42 45.74
N LEU A 139 -21.09 0.06 46.03
CA LEU A 139 -21.97 -0.49 47.07
C LEU A 139 -23.06 -1.33 46.42
N TYR A 140 -23.09 -2.62 46.78
CA TYR A 140 -24.22 -3.50 46.48
C TYR A 140 -25.21 -3.50 47.63
N TRP A 141 -26.49 -3.63 47.33
CA TRP A 141 -27.52 -3.92 48.33
C TRP A 141 -28.58 -4.87 47.78
N ARG A 142 -29.16 -5.67 48.66
CA ARG A 142 -30.29 -6.56 48.37
C ARG A 142 -31.23 -6.64 49.57
N ARG A 143 -32.53 -6.59 49.29
CA ARG A 143 -33.60 -6.86 50.25
C ARG A 143 -33.67 -8.36 50.53
N ARG A 144 -33.60 -8.71 51.81
CA ARG A 144 -33.87 -10.04 52.36
C ARG A 144 -35.26 -9.96 53.01
N GLY A 145 -36.07 -11.02 52.91
CA GLY A 145 -37.47 -11.01 53.37
C GLY A 145 -37.68 -10.39 54.77
N ALA A 146 -38.88 -9.85 55.00
CA ALA A 146 -39.27 -9.09 56.21
C ALA A 146 -38.65 -7.68 56.36
N GLY A 147 -38.30 -7.01 55.26
CA GLY A 147 -37.84 -5.61 55.30
C GLY A 147 -36.41 -5.44 55.80
N ARG A 148 -35.61 -6.51 55.78
CA ARG A 148 -34.17 -6.49 56.03
C ARG A 148 -33.43 -6.18 54.72
N VAL A 149 -32.41 -5.36 54.77
CA VAL A 149 -31.55 -5.04 53.62
C VAL A 149 -30.12 -5.33 54.02
N VAL A 150 -29.45 -6.14 53.22
CA VAL A 150 -28.03 -6.44 53.39
C VAL A 150 -27.30 -5.89 52.20
N GLY A 151 -26.17 -5.25 52.45
CA GLY A 151 -25.30 -4.78 51.39
C GLY A 151 -23.85 -4.75 51.80
N PHE A 152 -22.99 -4.52 50.82
CA PHE A 152 -21.56 -4.51 51.03
C PHE A 152 -20.86 -3.63 50.01
N GLU A 153 -19.77 -3.03 50.46
CA GLU A 153 -18.85 -2.24 49.65
C GLU A 153 -17.83 -3.20 49.02
N LEU A 154 -17.67 -3.14 47.69
CA LEU A 154 -16.66 -3.92 46.98
C LEU A 154 -15.40 -3.11 46.71
N ARG A 155 -14.25 -3.80 46.77
CA ARG A 155 -12.95 -3.28 46.35
C ARG A 155 -12.83 -3.36 44.82
N MET A 156 -12.94 -2.23 44.14
CA MET A 156 -12.92 -2.17 42.68
C MET A 156 -11.61 -2.71 42.07
N GLN A 157 -10.48 -2.55 42.77
CA GLN A 157 -9.20 -3.15 42.36
C GLN A 157 -9.26 -4.68 42.30
N GLU A 158 -9.87 -5.33 43.29
CA GLU A 158 -9.97 -6.79 43.33
C GLU A 158 -10.99 -7.31 42.31
N VAL A 159 -12.05 -6.54 42.04
CA VAL A 159 -12.98 -6.79 40.94
C VAL A 159 -12.26 -6.72 39.59
N ALA A 160 -11.42 -5.70 39.38
CA ALA A 160 -10.63 -5.55 38.16
C ALA A 160 -9.64 -6.71 37.96
N ASN A 161 -9.01 -7.19 39.02
CA ASN A 161 -8.09 -8.32 38.98
C ASN A 161 -8.76 -9.65 38.60
N ARG A 162 -10.07 -9.80 38.81
CA ARG A 162 -10.82 -11.02 38.44
C ARG A 162 -11.26 -11.02 36.98
N LEU A 163 -11.26 -9.88 36.30
CA LEU A 163 -11.64 -9.82 34.89
C LEU A 163 -10.55 -10.46 34.04
N PRO A 164 -10.89 -11.44 33.17
CA PRO A 164 -9.91 -12.06 32.30
C PRO A 164 -9.32 -11.01 31.35
N PRO A 165 -7.99 -11.06 31.07
CA PRO A 165 -7.38 -10.14 30.12
C PRO A 165 -8.05 -10.29 28.76
N GLU A 166 -8.36 -9.15 28.13
CA GLU A 166 -8.93 -9.13 26.79
C GLU A 166 -7.90 -9.69 25.80
N LYS A 167 -8.31 -10.64 24.95
CA LYS A 167 -7.41 -11.22 23.96
C LYS A 167 -7.06 -10.15 22.92
N PRO A 168 -5.78 -10.02 22.52
CA PRO A 168 -5.38 -9.05 21.51
C PRO A 168 -6.09 -9.35 20.18
N TYR A 169 -6.54 -8.28 19.52
CA TYR A 169 -7.14 -8.36 18.19
C TYR A 169 -6.07 -8.78 17.16
N VAL A 170 -6.33 -9.87 16.45
CA VAL A 170 -5.50 -10.33 15.32
C VAL A 170 -6.38 -10.21 14.08
N ALA A 171 -6.04 -9.30 13.17
CA ALA A 171 -6.79 -9.10 11.94
C ALA A 171 -6.67 -10.33 11.02
N ASP A 172 -7.78 -10.72 10.40
CA ASP A 172 -7.80 -11.74 9.36
C ASP A 172 -7.02 -11.22 8.13
N THR A 173 -5.87 -11.83 7.84
CA THR A 173 -5.05 -11.45 6.69
C THR A 173 -5.77 -11.82 5.39
N CYS A 174 -6.31 -10.81 4.70
CA CYS A 174 -6.73 -10.97 3.31
C CYS A 174 -5.51 -11.20 2.40
N PRO A 175 -5.69 -11.78 1.20
CA PRO A 175 -4.58 -12.11 0.31
C PRO A 175 -4.05 -10.86 -0.43
N VAL A 176 -3.51 -9.89 0.31
CA VAL A 176 -2.79 -8.71 -0.21
C VAL A 176 -1.64 -9.14 -1.14
N TRP A 177 -1.10 -10.34 -0.90
CA TRP A 177 -0.13 -11.03 -1.76
C TRP A 177 -0.60 -11.24 -3.21
N LEU A 178 -1.91 -11.44 -3.45
CA LEU A 178 -2.44 -11.60 -4.82
C LEU A 178 -2.36 -10.28 -5.59
N ILE A 179 -2.75 -9.17 -4.97
CA ILE A 179 -2.72 -7.85 -5.60
C ILE A 179 -1.27 -7.41 -5.81
N GLY A 180 -0.39 -7.64 -4.81
CA GLY A 180 1.04 -7.42 -4.96
C GLY A 180 1.65 -8.26 -6.09
N GLY A 181 1.26 -9.54 -6.21
CA GLY A 181 1.72 -10.44 -7.27
C GLY A 181 1.35 -9.97 -8.68
N CYS A 182 0.08 -9.56 -8.89
CA CYS A 182 -0.35 -9.01 -10.19
C CYS A 182 0.42 -7.76 -10.60
N LEU A 183 0.74 -6.92 -9.61
CA LEU A 183 1.41 -5.63 -9.81
C LEU A 183 2.90 -5.82 -10.17
N VAL A 184 3.56 -6.80 -9.55
CA VAL A 184 4.91 -7.25 -9.95
C VAL A 184 4.91 -7.87 -11.35
N ALA A 185 3.92 -8.71 -11.67
CA ALA A 185 3.81 -9.33 -12.98
C ALA A 185 3.67 -8.29 -14.12
N LEU A 186 2.86 -7.24 -13.91
CA LEU A 186 2.73 -6.12 -14.86
C LEU A 186 4.05 -5.37 -15.08
N LEU A 187 4.83 -5.15 -14.01
CA LEU A 187 6.13 -4.48 -14.11
C LEU A 187 7.15 -5.32 -14.89
N VAL A 188 7.19 -6.63 -14.64
CA VAL A 188 8.06 -7.56 -15.40
C VAL A 188 7.68 -7.57 -16.87
N LEU A 189 6.39 -7.65 -17.19
CA LEU A 189 5.90 -7.66 -18.57
C LEU A 189 6.29 -6.38 -19.33
N SER A 190 6.19 -5.23 -18.67
CA SER A 190 6.63 -3.95 -19.22
C SER A 190 8.13 -3.91 -19.50
N LEU A 191 8.95 -4.43 -18.58
CA LEU A 191 10.41 -4.42 -18.72
C LEU A 191 10.87 -5.32 -19.88
N VAL A 192 10.27 -6.51 -19.97
CA VAL A 192 10.55 -7.48 -21.04
C VAL A 192 10.08 -6.93 -22.39
N GLY A 193 8.86 -6.38 -22.46
CA GLY A 193 8.31 -5.79 -23.69
C GLY A 193 9.12 -4.59 -24.19
N GLY A 194 9.48 -3.67 -23.30
CA GLY A 194 10.32 -2.51 -23.62
C GLY A 194 11.72 -2.91 -24.10
N GLY A 195 12.36 -3.86 -23.40
CA GLY A 195 13.68 -4.37 -23.77
C GLY A 195 13.70 -5.09 -25.12
N ALA A 196 12.72 -5.97 -25.38
CA ALA A 196 12.58 -6.66 -26.65
C ALA A 196 12.33 -5.68 -27.81
N GLY A 197 11.48 -4.67 -27.60
CA GLY A 197 11.22 -3.62 -28.58
C GLY A 197 12.48 -2.81 -28.91
N LEU A 198 13.29 -2.46 -27.92
CA LEU A 198 14.55 -1.72 -28.12
C LEU A 198 15.57 -2.54 -28.93
N LEU A 199 15.66 -3.85 -28.67
CA LEU A 199 16.55 -4.77 -29.39
C LEU A 199 16.14 -4.95 -30.86
N LEU A 200 14.85 -5.11 -31.13
CA LEU A 200 14.33 -5.18 -32.50
C LEU A 200 14.57 -3.87 -33.26
N PHE A 201 14.36 -2.73 -32.60
CA PHE A 201 14.67 -1.42 -33.18
C PHE A 201 16.16 -1.26 -33.50
N ALA A 202 17.05 -1.64 -32.57
CA ALA A 202 18.49 -1.59 -32.76
C ALA A 202 18.98 -2.52 -33.89
N ARG A 203 18.30 -3.65 -34.11
CA ARG A 203 18.57 -4.55 -35.24
C ARG A 203 18.18 -3.91 -36.57
N ASN A 204 16.98 -3.35 -36.67
CA ASN A 204 16.50 -2.71 -37.90
C ASN A 204 17.36 -1.49 -38.27
N ALA A 205 17.72 -0.66 -37.28
CA ALA A 205 18.58 0.51 -37.51
C ALA A 205 19.98 0.16 -38.06
N ARG A 206 20.48 -1.07 -37.83
CA ARG A 206 21.79 -1.52 -38.35
C ARG A 206 21.73 -2.00 -39.81
N GLN A 207 20.57 -2.43 -40.31
CA GLN A 207 20.44 -2.86 -41.71
C GLN A 207 20.52 -1.67 -42.68
N GLU A 208 19.99 -0.51 -42.31
CA GLU A 208 19.95 0.68 -43.17
C GLU A 208 21.36 1.26 -43.46
N SER A 209 22.33 1.09 -42.54
CA SER A 209 23.69 1.61 -42.73
C SER A 209 24.57 0.74 -43.64
N ARG A 210 24.14 -0.50 -44.00
CA ARG A 210 24.97 -1.42 -44.80
C ARG A 210 24.90 -1.17 -46.30
N HIS A 211 23.84 -0.55 -46.81
CA HIS A 211 23.69 -0.29 -48.25
C HIS A 211 24.59 0.84 -48.79
N LYS A 212 25.16 1.70 -47.92
CA LYS A 212 25.97 2.85 -48.36
C LYS A 212 27.44 2.51 -48.65
N THR A 213 27.98 1.43 -48.09
CA THR A 213 29.40 1.07 -48.27
C THR A 213 29.64 0.14 -49.46
N GLU A 214 28.66 -0.69 -49.79
CA GLU A 214 28.73 -1.63 -50.92
C GLU A 214 28.66 -0.88 -52.27
N LEU A 215 27.86 0.19 -52.35
CA LEU A 215 27.76 1.07 -53.51
C LEU A 215 29.06 1.82 -53.82
N VAL A 216 29.76 2.32 -52.79
CA VAL A 216 31.02 3.08 -52.97
C VAL A 216 32.16 2.14 -53.41
N THR A 217 32.22 0.94 -52.84
CA THR A 217 33.27 -0.04 -53.17
C THR A 217 33.07 -0.60 -54.58
N GLN A 218 31.83 -0.90 -54.99
CA GLN A 218 31.52 -1.41 -56.32
C GLN A 218 31.61 -0.33 -57.41
N ALA A 219 31.28 0.92 -57.11
CA ALA A 219 31.48 2.05 -58.03
C ALA A 219 32.97 2.36 -58.25
N ALA A 220 33.79 2.35 -57.19
CA ALA A 220 35.22 2.58 -57.31
C ALA A 220 35.91 1.52 -58.19
N HIS A 221 35.46 0.26 -58.11
CA HIS A 221 36.03 -0.81 -58.95
C HIS A 221 35.70 -0.63 -60.44
N LYS A 222 34.46 -0.24 -60.77
CA LYS A 222 34.02 -0.02 -62.15
C LYS A 222 34.62 1.22 -62.82
N LEU A 223 35.11 2.20 -62.02
CA LEU A 223 35.74 3.42 -62.52
C LEU A 223 37.26 3.28 -62.73
N ARG A 224 37.91 2.30 -62.09
CA ARG A 224 39.37 2.12 -62.19
C ARG A 224 39.81 1.62 -63.57
N THR A 225 39.03 0.73 -64.18
CA THR A 225 39.30 0.16 -65.51
C THR A 225 39.24 1.19 -66.64
N PRO A 226 38.18 2.02 -66.78
CA PRO A 226 38.13 3.02 -67.85
C PRO A 226 39.24 4.09 -67.71
N LEU A 227 39.55 4.48 -66.47
CA LEU A 227 40.62 5.44 -66.19
C LEU A 227 42.01 4.90 -66.58
N ALA A 228 42.28 3.62 -66.33
CA ALA A 228 43.52 2.97 -66.75
C ALA A 228 43.66 2.91 -68.28
N ASN A 229 42.57 2.65 -69.01
CA ASN A 229 42.58 2.64 -70.48
C ASN A 229 42.84 4.03 -71.06
N ILE A 230 42.18 5.08 -70.54
CA ILE A 230 42.45 6.47 -70.96
C ILE A 230 43.93 6.79 -70.74
N GLN A 231 44.47 6.44 -69.57
CA GLN A 231 45.87 6.68 -69.27
C GLN A 231 46.80 5.96 -70.26
N LEU A 232 46.54 4.68 -70.55
CA LEU A 232 47.30 3.88 -71.52
C LEU A 232 47.28 4.51 -72.93
N TYR A 233 46.11 4.90 -73.44
CA TYR A 233 46.00 5.52 -74.78
C TYR A 233 46.63 6.91 -74.83
N THR A 234 46.51 7.71 -73.77
CA THR A 234 47.21 9.00 -73.69
C THR A 234 48.73 8.84 -73.64
N GLU A 235 49.24 7.77 -73.03
CA GLU A 235 50.67 7.45 -72.99
C GLU A 235 51.18 7.04 -74.38
N ILE A 236 50.43 6.22 -75.13
CA ILE A 236 50.73 5.86 -76.52
C ILE A 236 50.87 7.11 -77.41
N VAL A 237 49.93 8.05 -77.29
CA VAL A 237 49.97 9.30 -78.07
C VAL A 237 51.09 10.23 -77.60
N LYS A 238 51.31 10.37 -76.29
CA LYS A 238 52.32 11.26 -75.70
C LYS A 238 53.75 10.80 -75.99
N GLU A 239 54.00 9.49 -75.92
CA GLU A 239 55.31 8.90 -76.19
C GLU A 239 55.60 8.73 -77.69
N ARG A 240 54.68 9.16 -78.58
CA ARG A 240 54.73 8.94 -80.03
C ARG A 240 54.91 7.47 -80.42
N ARG A 241 54.30 6.57 -79.65
CA ARG A 241 54.35 5.12 -79.87
C ARG A 241 53.26 4.67 -80.84
N TYR A 242 53.22 5.31 -82.01
CA TYR A 242 52.32 5.00 -83.11
C TYR A 242 53.12 5.02 -84.42
N GLU A 243 52.85 4.09 -85.32
CA GLU A 243 53.60 3.96 -86.59
C GLU A 243 52.94 4.77 -87.71
N THR A 244 51.64 5.05 -87.59
CA THR A 244 50.86 5.81 -88.58
C THR A 244 49.98 6.88 -87.94
N GLU A 245 49.65 7.94 -88.70
CA GLU A 245 48.69 8.95 -88.22
C GLU A 245 47.29 8.37 -87.95
N SER A 246 46.92 7.28 -88.64
CA SER A 246 45.68 6.55 -88.42
C SER A 246 45.61 5.91 -87.03
N GLU A 247 46.72 5.33 -86.53
CA GLU A 247 46.78 4.74 -85.18
C GLU A 247 46.73 5.80 -84.07
N ARG A 248 47.29 6.99 -84.33
CA ARG A 248 47.18 8.12 -83.40
C ARG A 248 45.72 8.57 -83.27
N ASP A 249 45.02 8.69 -84.40
CA ASP A 249 43.64 9.15 -84.42
C ASP A 249 42.70 8.09 -83.81
N GLU A 250 42.95 6.80 -84.03
CA GLU A 250 42.23 5.71 -83.37
C GLU A 250 42.45 5.69 -81.84
N ALA A 251 43.66 5.96 -81.36
CA ALA A 251 43.95 6.10 -79.94
C ALA A 251 43.25 7.32 -79.31
N LEU A 252 43.16 8.44 -80.04
CA LEU A 252 42.43 9.63 -79.60
C LEU A 252 40.91 9.40 -79.56
N ASP A 253 40.36 8.70 -80.55
CA ASP A 253 38.95 8.30 -80.58
C ASP A 253 38.61 7.32 -79.44
N ALA A 254 39.51 6.39 -79.11
CA ALA A 254 39.36 5.50 -77.96
C ALA A 254 39.33 6.26 -76.62
N VAL A 255 40.18 7.29 -76.45
CA VAL A 255 40.16 8.17 -75.27
C VAL A 255 38.84 8.94 -75.19
N ALA A 256 38.36 9.49 -76.31
CA ALA A 256 37.11 10.24 -76.36
C ALA A 256 35.90 9.33 -76.06
N GLY A 257 35.89 8.11 -76.57
CA GLY A 257 34.86 7.10 -76.31
C GLY A 257 34.79 6.69 -74.84
N GLU A 258 35.93 6.37 -74.23
CA GLU A 258 35.96 5.93 -72.84
C GLU A 258 35.67 7.07 -71.85
N SER A 259 36.04 8.30 -72.20
CA SER A 259 35.66 9.51 -71.44
C SER A 259 34.14 9.71 -71.45
N ARG A 260 33.48 9.51 -72.60
CA ARG A 260 32.02 9.60 -72.71
C ARG A 260 31.32 8.51 -71.90
N ARG A 261 31.87 7.29 -71.91
CA ARG A 261 31.38 6.16 -71.13
C ARG A 261 31.53 6.38 -69.62
N LEU A 262 32.61 7.00 -69.17
CA LEU A 262 32.81 7.42 -67.78
C LEU A 262 31.76 8.43 -67.33
N VAL A 263 31.45 9.43 -68.17
CA VAL A 263 30.40 10.41 -67.89
C VAL A 263 29.04 9.74 -67.76
N GLU A 264 28.69 8.81 -68.65
CA GLU A 264 27.43 8.07 -68.61
C GLU A 264 27.29 7.21 -67.34
N ILE A 265 28.34 6.48 -66.96
CA ILE A 265 28.35 5.66 -65.72
C ILE A 265 28.18 6.53 -64.46
N VAL A 266 28.78 7.71 -64.43
CA VAL A 266 28.68 8.65 -63.30
C VAL A 266 27.30 9.31 -63.28
N LEU A 267 26.76 9.74 -64.43
CA LEU A 267 25.43 10.35 -64.50
C LEU A 267 24.33 9.35 -64.13
N ASP A 268 24.38 8.11 -64.64
CA ASP A 268 23.40 7.06 -64.33
C ASP A 268 23.36 6.74 -62.83
N LYS A 269 24.54 6.59 -62.20
CA LYS A 269 24.63 6.37 -60.75
C LYS A 269 24.21 7.59 -59.93
N ALA A 270 24.53 8.81 -60.37
CA ALA A 270 24.10 10.03 -59.69
C ALA A 270 22.58 10.22 -59.78
N LEU A 271 21.98 9.88 -60.93
CA LEU A 271 20.54 9.89 -61.16
C LEU A 271 19.84 8.87 -60.24
N PHE A 272 20.36 7.64 -60.15
CA PHE A 272 19.87 6.64 -59.19
C PHE A 272 19.99 7.09 -57.73
N GLY A 273 21.09 7.74 -57.35
CA GLY A 273 21.28 8.27 -55.98
C GLY A 273 20.33 9.41 -55.61
N VAL A 274 19.80 10.14 -56.59
CA VAL A 274 18.76 11.16 -56.40
C VAL A 274 17.36 10.54 -56.37
N LEU A 275 17.10 9.53 -57.21
CA LEU A 275 15.81 8.83 -57.27
C LEU A 275 15.56 7.89 -56.07
N ASP A 276 16.62 7.40 -55.41
CA ASP A 276 16.54 6.55 -54.21
C ASP A 276 16.44 7.35 -52.89
N GLN A 277 16.20 8.68 -52.96
CA GLN A 277 15.74 9.44 -51.80
C GLN A 277 14.21 9.34 -51.71
N PRO A 278 13.63 8.47 -50.86
CA PRO A 278 12.19 8.48 -50.66
C PRO A 278 11.76 9.85 -50.12
N GLY A 279 10.78 10.44 -50.79
CA GLY A 279 10.32 11.81 -50.62
C GLY A 279 10.29 12.30 -49.17
N LYS A 280 11.03 13.39 -48.93
CA LYS A 280 10.58 14.41 -47.98
C LYS A 280 9.51 15.24 -48.68
N GLU A 281 8.28 14.74 -48.65
CA GLU A 281 7.07 15.51 -48.90
C GLU A 281 6.22 15.28 -47.64
N SER A 282 6.23 16.15 -46.64
CA SER A 282 5.60 17.47 -46.62
C SER A 282 4.26 17.49 -47.35
N ASP A 283 3.29 16.75 -46.83
CA ASP A 283 1.95 17.31 -46.71
C ASP A 283 1.13 16.58 -45.64
N HIS A 284 0.63 17.34 -44.68
CA HIS A 284 -0.73 17.23 -44.13
C HIS A 284 -0.88 18.37 -43.11
N ALA A 285 -1.52 19.41 -43.62
CA ALA A 285 -2.29 20.41 -42.89
C ALA A 285 -3.26 19.79 -41.88
#